data_AF-A0A3D1E6B6-F1
#
_entry.id   AF-A0A3D1E6B6-F1
#
_cell.length_a   1.000
_cell.length_b   1.000
_cell.length_c   1.000
_cell.angle_alpha   90.00
_cell.angle_beta   90.00
_cell.angle_gamma   90.00
#
_symmetry.space_group_name_H-M   'P 1'
#
loop_
_entity.id
_entity.type
_entity.pdbx_description
1 polymer ?
#
loop_
_entity_poly.entity_id
_entity_poly.type
_entity_poly.pdbx_seq_one_letter_code
_entity_poly.pdbx_strand_id
1 'polypeptide(L)'
;ISGSDDLVFTGAENEWLVQYAVQKQAKFPVDYYLFGHRHLALDLPIDPKISGVPEARYLNTGDWINHHTYAVFDGNSLELCRDTEGTTV
;
A
#
# COMPACT_ATOMS: atom_id res chain seq x y z
N ILE A 1 8.60 20.46 6.42
CA ILE A 1 7.50 20.80 5.48
C ILE A 1 7.71 19.89 4.27
N SER A 2 6.88 18.86 4.16
CA SER A 2 6.94 17.83 3.12
C SER A 2 6.83 18.52 1.75
N GLY A 3 7.85 18.32 0.92
CA GLY A 3 7.98 18.91 -0.40
C GLY A 3 7.18 18.11 -1.43
N SER A 4 6.86 18.74 -2.55
CA SER A 4 6.15 18.20 -3.71
C SER A 4 6.65 16.84 -4.23
N ASP A 5 7.87 16.43 -3.86
CA ASP A 5 8.46 15.13 -4.19
C ASP A 5 7.73 13.94 -3.54
N ASP A 6 7.00 14.15 -2.45
CA ASP A 6 6.24 13.09 -1.79
C ASP A 6 5.05 12.58 -2.64
N LEU A 7 4.65 13.28 -3.70
CA LEU A 7 3.45 12.97 -4.48
C LEU A 7 3.71 12.15 -5.76
N VAL A 8 4.95 11.76 -6.03
CA VAL A 8 5.29 11.01 -7.26
C VAL A 8 5.81 9.63 -6.90
N PHE A 9 5.11 8.60 -7.36
CA PHE A 9 5.60 7.22 -7.28
C PHE A 9 6.65 6.99 -8.37
N THR A 10 7.89 6.70 -7.96
CA THR A 10 9.04 6.52 -8.86
C THR A 10 9.53 5.07 -8.95
N GLY A 11 8.70 4.11 -8.51
CA GLY A 11 9.00 2.68 -8.50
C GLY A 11 9.14 2.10 -7.09
N ALA A 12 8.86 0.80 -6.95
CA ALA A 12 8.86 0.10 -5.67
C ALA A 12 10.24 0.09 -4.99
N GLU A 13 11.31 0.12 -5.77
CA GLU A 13 12.70 0.20 -5.34
C GLU A 13 13.05 1.54 -4.67
N ASN A 14 12.35 2.61 -5.04
CA ASN A 14 12.56 3.97 -4.53
C ASN A 14 11.59 4.32 -3.39
N GLU A 15 10.56 3.49 -3.14
CA GLU A 15 9.61 3.68 -2.05
C GLU A 15 10.09 3.01 -0.76
N TRP A 16 10.54 3.83 0.20
CA TRP A 16 11.14 3.35 1.45
C TRP A 16 10.20 2.45 2.28
N LEU A 17 8.89 2.71 2.28
CA LEU A 17 7.91 1.87 2.97
C LEU A 17 7.76 0.49 2.32
N VAL A 18 7.88 0.42 0.99
CA VAL A 18 7.87 -0.85 0.27
C VAL A 18 9.14 -1.63 0.61
N GLN A 19 10.30 -0.97 0.62
CA GLN A 19 11.57 -1.60 1.04
C GLN A 19 11.53 -2.08 2.50
N TYR A 20 10.92 -1.30 3.39
CA TYR A 20 10.69 -1.71 4.77
C TYR A 20 9.82 -2.96 4.84
N ALA A 21 8.71 -3.01 4.08
CA ALA A 21 7.82 -4.16 4.04
C ALA A 21 8.53 -5.42 3.51
N VAL A 22 9.35 -5.29 2.45
CA VAL A 22 10.19 -6.39 1.92
C VAL A 22 11.12 -6.95 3.01
N GLN A 23 11.84 -6.07 3.74
CA GLN A 23 12.76 -6.49 4.80
C GLN A 23 12.04 -7.13 5.99
N LYS A 24 10.82 -6.66 6.29
CA LYS A 24 9.98 -7.27 7.33
C LYS A 24 9.45 -8.61 6.89
N GLN A 25 9.01 -8.74 5.64
CA GLN A 25 8.45 -9.97 5.08
C GLN A 25 9.46 -11.10 5.13
N ALA A 26 10.73 -10.83 4.80
CA ALA A 26 11.83 -11.80 4.92
C ALA A 26 12.02 -12.38 6.34
N LYS A 27 11.55 -11.67 7.38
CA LYS A 27 11.68 -12.08 8.80
C LYS A 27 10.36 -12.55 9.41
N PHE A 28 9.26 -11.93 9.01
CA PHE A 28 7.92 -12.08 9.58
C PHE A 28 6.91 -12.13 8.44
N PRO A 29 6.76 -13.29 7.78
CA PRO A 29 5.86 -13.43 6.65
C PRO A 29 4.41 -13.22 7.09
N VAL A 30 3.72 -12.32 6.41
CA VAL A 30 2.29 -12.04 6.53
C VAL A 30 1.68 -11.89 5.13
N ASP A 31 0.36 -11.90 5.02
CA ASP A 31 -0.33 -11.76 3.74
C ASP A 31 -0.39 -10.30 3.26
N TYR A 32 -0.51 -9.35 4.20
CA TYR A 32 -0.73 -7.93 3.91
C TYR A 32 0.10 -7.00 4.79
N TYR A 33 0.64 -5.95 4.18
CA TYR A 33 1.16 -4.77 4.85
C TYR A 33 0.29 -3.57 4.50
N LEU A 34 -0.36 -2.97 5.50
CA LEU A 34 -1.20 -1.79 5.32
C LEU A 34 -0.56 -0.57 5.96
N PHE A 35 -0.38 0.49 5.16
CA PHE A 35 0.21 1.76 5.58
C PHE A 35 -0.62 2.96 5.13
N GLY A 36 -0.24 4.13 5.63
CA GLY A 36 -0.70 5.44 5.17
C GLY A 36 0.50 6.35 4.93
N HIS A 37 0.39 7.62 5.34
CA HIS A 37 1.47 8.62 5.41
C HIS A 37 2.03 9.12 4.06
N ARG A 38 2.08 8.31 3.00
CA ARG A 38 2.55 8.76 1.68
C ARG A 38 1.55 9.63 0.94
N HIS A 39 0.29 9.66 1.41
CA HIS A 39 -0.84 10.31 0.71
C HIS A 39 -1.09 9.77 -0.71
N LEU A 40 -0.39 8.69 -1.12
CA LEU A 40 -0.55 8.01 -2.39
C LEU A 40 -1.31 6.70 -2.19
N ALA A 41 -2.34 6.50 -2.99
CA ALA A 41 -3.05 5.22 -3.06
C ALA A 41 -2.20 4.21 -3.84
N LEU A 42 -1.68 3.19 -3.16
CA LEU A 42 -0.82 2.16 -3.76
C LEU A 42 -1.27 0.77 -3.34
N ASP A 43 -1.22 -0.17 -4.28
CA ASP A 43 -1.43 -1.61 -4.06
C ASP A 43 -0.41 -2.35 -4.92
N LEU A 44 0.60 -2.95 -4.27
CA LEU A 44 1.78 -3.49 -4.92
C LEU A 44 2.08 -4.90 -4.37
N PRO A 45 2.48 -5.86 -5.22
CA PRO A 45 2.99 -7.13 -4.75
C PRO A 45 4.39 -6.96 -4.12
N ILE A 46 4.64 -7.71 -3.06
CA ILE A 46 5.99 -7.94 -2.52
C ILE A 46 6.51 -9.23 -3.16
N ASP A 47 7.38 -9.06 -4.16
CA ASP A 47 7.88 -10.19 -4.96
C ASP A 47 8.59 -11.23 -4.06
N PRO A 48 8.16 -12.50 -4.08
CA PRO A 48 8.78 -13.57 -3.30
C PRO A 48 10.25 -13.80 -3.66
N LYS A 49 10.70 -13.45 -4.88
CA LYS A 49 12.10 -13.50 -5.28
C LYS A 49 12.97 -12.47 -4.56
N ILE A 50 12.36 -11.37 -4.10
CA ILE A 50 13.06 -10.29 -3.39
C ILE A 50 13.01 -10.55 -1.88
N SER A 51 11.85 -10.94 -1.34
CA SER A 51 11.69 -11.20 0.10
C SER A 51 12.22 -12.56 0.56
N GLY A 52 12.36 -13.53 -0.36
CA GLY A 52 12.81 -14.89 -0.06
C GLY A 52 11.76 -15.78 0.61
N VAL A 53 10.51 -15.32 0.71
CA VAL A 53 9.38 -15.99 1.36
C VAL A 53 8.12 -15.84 0.48
N PRO A 54 6.96 -16.47 0.81
CA PRO A 54 5.74 -16.32 0.01
C PRO A 54 5.31 -14.86 -0.21
N GLU A 55 4.61 -14.65 -1.33
CA GLU A 55 4.09 -13.35 -1.77
C GLU A 55 3.21 -12.70 -0.70
N ALA A 56 3.34 -11.39 -0.57
CA ALA A 56 2.49 -10.55 0.26
C ALA A 56 2.06 -9.31 -0.54
N ARG A 57 1.05 -8.59 -0.08
CA ARG A 57 0.62 -7.33 -0.67
C ARG A 57 0.97 -6.15 0.21
N TYR A 58 1.53 -5.11 -0.41
CA TYR A 58 1.73 -3.80 0.19
C TYR A 58 0.58 -2.89 -0.25
N LEU A 59 -0.14 -2.32 0.72
CA LEU A 59 -1.19 -1.35 0.50
C LEU A 59 -0.84 -0.04 1.22
N ASN A 60 -0.98 1.08 0.52
CA ASN A 60 -0.93 2.41 1.12
C ASN A 60 -2.25 3.13 0.86
N THR A 61 -2.94 3.54 1.92
CA THR A 61 -4.11 4.39 1.78
C THR A 61 -3.68 5.78 1.35
N GLY A 62 -4.23 6.27 0.25
CA GLY A 62 -4.11 7.66 -0.15
C GLY A 62 -4.80 8.60 0.85
N ASP A 63 -4.78 9.89 0.55
CA ASP A 63 -5.41 10.90 1.38
C ASP A 63 -6.92 11.08 1.09
N TRP A 64 -7.64 11.65 2.06
CA TRP A 64 -9.08 11.86 1.94
C TRP A 64 -9.45 13.21 1.30
N ILE A 65 -8.46 13.97 0.82
CA ILE A 65 -8.67 15.26 0.15
C ILE A 65 -8.75 15.03 -1.37
N ASN A 66 -7.83 14.24 -1.93
CA ASN A 66 -7.66 14.02 -3.36
C ASN A 66 -7.99 12.58 -3.80
N HIS A 67 -7.60 11.58 -3.00
CA HIS A 67 -7.71 10.18 -3.40
C HIS A 67 -9.03 9.55 -2.96
N HIS A 68 -9.51 9.88 -1.76
CA HIS A 68 -10.75 9.34 -1.17
C HIS A 68 -10.71 7.81 -1.09
N THR A 69 -9.53 7.27 -0.76
CA THR A 69 -9.28 5.83 -0.70
C THR A 69 -9.24 5.30 0.73
N TYR A 70 -9.72 4.08 0.91
CA TYR A 70 -9.78 3.37 2.19
C TYR A 70 -9.54 1.88 1.96
N ALA A 71 -9.11 1.16 2.99
CA ALA A 71 -8.95 -0.28 2.91
C ALA A 71 -10.17 -0.99 3.51
N VAL A 72 -10.69 -2.02 2.82
CA VAL A 72 -11.77 -2.87 3.31
C VAL A 72 -11.22 -4.26 3.54
N PHE A 73 -11.42 -4.79 4.75
CA PHE A 73 -11.14 -6.18 5.09
C PHE A 73 -12.45 -6.90 5.38
N ASP A 74 -12.78 -7.91 4.59
CA ASP A 74 -14.04 -8.66 4.69
C ASP A 74 -13.95 -9.91 5.59
N GLY A 75 -12.76 -10.17 6.15
CA GLY A 75 -12.43 -11.39 6.90
C GLY A 75 -11.60 -12.41 6.12
N ASN A 76 -11.52 -12.27 4.79
CA ASN A 76 -10.77 -13.14 3.89
C ASN A 76 -9.73 -12.38 3.07
N SER A 77 -10.09 -11.22 2.50
CA SER A 77 -9.24 -10.40 1.65
C SER A 77 -9.23 -8.94 2.09
N LEU A 78 -8.09 -8.28 1.82
CA LEU A 78 -7.92 -6.84 2.00
C LEU A 78 -7.89 -6.18 0.62
N GLU A 79 -8.71 -5.15 0.44
CA GLU A 79 -8.84 -4.39 -0.81
C GLU A 79 -8.67 -2.90 -0.58
N LEU A 80 -7.98 -2.21 -1.50
CA LEU A 80 -7.91 -0.76 -1.53
C LEU A 80 -9.08 -0.23 -2.35
N CYS A 81 -10.09 0.29 -1.68
CA CYS A 81 -11.29 0.86 -2.28
C CYS A 81 -11.15 2.39 -2.44
N ARG A 82 -11.96 2.94 -3.34
CA ARG A 82 -12.11 4.38 -3.54
C ARG A 82 -13.57 4.76 -3.42
N ASP A 83 -13.86 5.81 -2.66
CA ASP A 83 -15.17 6.42 -2.69
C ASP A 83 -15.31 7.22 -4.00
N THR A 84 -16.30 6.85 -4.79
CA THR A 84 -16.72 7.64 -5.95
C THR A 84 -18.02 8.28 -5.53
N GLU A 85 -18.04 9.61 -5.35
CA GLU A 85 -19.29 10.36 -5.15
C GLU A 85 -20.31 9.91 -6.23
N GLY A 86 -21.33 9.13 -5.84
CA GLY A 86 -22.35 8.64 -6.77
C GLY A 86 -22.93 7.24 -6.55
N THR A 87 -22.39 6.40 -5.67
CA THR A 87 -23.01 5.09 -5.39
C THR A 87 -23.89 5.16 -4.15
N THR A 88 -25.17 5.47 -4.35
CA THR A 88 -26.21 5.16 -3.35
C THR A 88 -26.22 3.65 -3.11
N VAL A 89 -25.99 3.26 -1.85
CA VAL A 89 -26.38 1.94 -1.32
C VAL A 89 -27.86 1.68 -1.49
#